data_AF-A0AAJ7L655-F1
#
_entry.id   AF-A0AAJ7L655-F1
#
_cell.length_a   1.000
_cell.length_b   1.000
_cell.length_c   1.000
_cell.angle_alpha   90.00
_cell.angle_beta   90.00
_cell.angle_gamma   90.00
#
_symmetry.space_group_name_H-M   'P 1'
#
loop_
_entity.id
_entity.type
_entity.pdbx_description
1 polymer ?
#
loop_
_entity_poly.entity_id
_entity_poly.type
_entity_poly.pdbx_seq_one_letter_code
_entity_poly.pdbx_strand_id
1 'polypeptide(L)'
;MCCVSNEIRLSRFRNFPTALRSLYLGQDDDSKHFRQYIRNYNNSLAMASMTAMIEPPRGYGPYCFRVHGQVYHSFGGLYPRDTEAPQCAQVLIMDTEVAALELAGRQINANCRATIFRFLHELLRNTNPYVQAFRLMADVVHDETHEAQLQGRRTRSVRMVFEHRTVDDQRRYNAATANEVAVVYVGDEDNIPGERRLVVYEKTGSLRSIPHLDKRCDPLTYPLLFPTGEDGWNPEMQRDTSNLDLRSNGVSTTRSRITQKDFYSFLLFSRDSVFNPLHHAGKLLQQYIVDSWIKIEMNRLNYIRLNQRQLRLDTVRGLQDFMLGDTDGDGPPGRRIILAASFTGGPRYMVAQYQDAMSIVSKYGKPDLFLTFTCNPTWPEIVDNLAPGQTSSDRPDLIARVFQLKVKAFCNEVIKKQVLGEVAAYCETGFRL
;
A
#
# COMPACT_ATOMS: atom_id res chain seq x y z
N MET A 1 12.28 -7.78 9.54
CA MET A 1 12.04 -7.84 8.09
C MET A 1 13.32 -8.26 7.38
N CYS A 2 13.33 -9.44 6.76
CA CYS A 2 14.40 -9.88 5.85
C CYS A 2 13.69 -10.38 4.59
N CYS A 3 14.20 -10.00 3.41
CA CYS A 3 13.67 -10.41 2.11
C CYS A 3 14.08 -11.85 1.77
N VAL A 4 13.86 -12.79 2.70
CA VAL A 4 14.27 -14.20 2.58
C VAL A 4 15.75 -14.29 2.18
N SER A 5 16.63 -13.64 2.94
CA SER A 5 18.09 -13.68 2.74
C SER A 5 18.57 -13.26 1.32
N ASN A 6 17.94 -12.25 0.71
CA ASN A 6 18.23 -11.78 -0.67
C ASN A 6 17.89 -12.78 -1.80
N GLU A 7 17.10 -13.81 -1.53
CA GLU A 7 16.58 -14.72 -2.58
C GLU A 7 15.66 -13.99 -3.57
N ILE A 8 15.03 -12.90 -3.14
CA ILE A 8 14.14 -12.10 -3.98
C ILE A 8 14.94 -11.02 -4.69
N ARG A 9 15.01 -11.09 -6.02
CA ARG A 9 15.62 -10.08 -6.89
C ARG A 9 14.53 -9.41 -7.71
N LEU A 10 14.16 -8.18 -7.34
CA LEU A 10 13.25 -7.34 -8.12
C LEU A 10 14.00 -6.09 -8.59
N SER A 11 13.93 -5.76 -9.87
CA SER A 11 14.48 -4.50 -10.40
C SER A 11 13.49 -3.37 -10.14
N ARG A 12 13.72 -2.59 -9.08
CA ARG A 12 12.85 -1.47 -8.67
C ARG A 12 13.62 -0.18 -8.57
N PHE A 13 12.94 0.93 -8.87
CA PHE A 13 13.47 2.30 -8.77
C PHE A 13 14.73 2.58 -9.61
N ARG A 14 15.05 1.73 -10.60
CA ARG A 14 16.25 1.90 -11.44
C ARG A 14 16.17 3.16 -12.29
N ASN A 15 14.97 3.48 -12.78
CA ASN A 15 14.71 4.61 -13.67
C ASN A 15 14.04 5.78 -12.94
N PHE A 16 14.34 5.96 -11.65
CA PHE A 16 13.74 7.04 -10.87
C PHE A 16 14.20 8.41 -11.42
N PRO A 17 13.28 9.32 -11.79
CA PRO A 17 13.63 10.60 -12.41
C PRO A 17 14.61 11.41 -11.57
N THR A 18 15.73 11.82 -12.18
CA THR A 18 16.80 12.57 -11.50
C THR A 18 16.31 13.90 -10.94
N ALA A 19 15.42 14.57 -11.68
CA ALA A 19 14.81 15.83 -11.25
C ALA A 19 13.88 15.66 -10.04
N LEU A 20 13.19 14.51 -9.88
CA LEU A 20 12.44 14.24 -8.66
C LEU A 20 13.38 13.82 -7.52
N ARG A 21 14.44 13.06 -7.84
CA ARG A 21 15.45 12.63 -6.87
C ARG A 21 16.13 13.81 -6.19
N SER A 22 16.37 14.92 -6.91
CA SER A 22 16.94 16.12 -6.31
C SER A 22 16.04 16.72 -5.23
N LEU A 23 14.71 16.72 -5.39
CA LEU A 23 13.79 17.17 -4.32
C LEU A 23 13.81 16.26 -3.08
N TYR A 24 14.00 14.95 -3.26
CA TYR A 24 14.11 14.01 -2.14
C TYR A 24 15.41 14.18 -1.35
N LEU A 25 16.53 14.51 -2.01
CA LEU A 25 17.86 14.55 -1.40
C LEU A 25 18.37 15.98 -1.10
N GLY A 26 17.82 16.99 -1.77
CA GLY A 26 18.28 18.36 -1.74
C GLY A 26 18.11 19.01 -0.37
N GLN A 27 18.94 20.01 -0.09
CA GLN A 27 18.95 20.75 1.19
C GLN A 27 18.50 22.20 1.03
N ASP A 28 18.11 22.59 -0.19
CA ASP A 28 17.45 23.84 -0.49
C ASP A 28 16.05 23.91 0.15
N ASP A 29 15.50 25.12 0.19
CA ASP A 29 14.22 25.39 0.85
C ASP A 29 13.05 24.69 0.14
N ASP A 30 13.09 24.54 -1.19
CA ASP A 30 12.06 23.82 -1.94
C ASP A 30 12.08 22.33 -1.61
N SER A 31 13.26 21.70 -1.54
CA SER A 31 13.42 20.29 -1.17
C SER A 31 12.97 20.01 0.28
N LYS A 32 13.33 20.88 1.23
CA LYS A 32 12.86 20.77 2.63
C LYS A 32 11.34 20.91 2.71
N HIS A 33 10.79 21.90 2.02
CA HIS A 33 9.37 22.16 1.96
C HIS A 33 8.60 21.00 1.31
N PHE A 34 9.11 20.48 0.18
CA PHE A 34 8.58 19.30 -0.49
C PHE A 34 8.49 18.12 0.46
N ARG A 35 9.58 17.75 1.16
CA ARG A 35 9.58 16.63 2.12
C ARG A 35 8.60 16.84 3.28
N GLN A 36 8.48 18.06 3.79
CA GLN A 36 7.55 18.38 4.88
C GLN A 36 6.07 18.15 4.49
N TYR A 37 5.71 18.47 3.25
CA TYR A 37 4.35 18.41 2.70
C TYR A 37 4.15 17.33 1.63
N ILE A 38 5.06 16.37 1.52
CA ILE A 38 5.07 15.35 0.47
C ILE A 38 3.77 14.55 0.39
N ARG A 39 3.09 14.35 1.51
CA ARG A 39 1.77 13.71 1.57
C ARG A 39 0.70 14.52 0.83
N ASN A 40 0.69 15.84 1.01
CA ASN A 40 -0.25 16.74 0.35
C ASN A 40 0.01 16.77 -1.16
N TYR A 41 1.28 16.87 -1.56
CA TYR A 41 1.67 16.79 -2.97
C TYR A 41 1.26 15.46 -3.60
N ASN A 42 1.54 14.33 -2.94
CA ASN A 42 1.19 13.00 -3.44
C ASN A 42 -0.33 12.84 -3.59
N ASN A 43 -1.10 13.16 -2.54
CA ASN A 43 -2.54 12.99 -2.55
C ASN A 43 -3.24 13.88 -3.59
N SER A 44 -2.68 15.05 -3.88
CA SER A 44 -3.21 15.98 -4.88
C SER A 44 -2.95 15.52 -6.31
N LEU A 45 -1.87 14.78 -6.54
CA LEU A 45 -1.46 14.28 -7.86
C LEU A 45 -1.79 12.79 -8.06
N ALA A 46 -2.38 12.13 -7.06
CA ALA A 46 -2.78 10.73 -7.11
C ALA A 46 -3.91 10.51 -8.13
N MET A 47 -3.86 9.39 -8.83
CA MET A 47 -4.91 8.98 -9.77
C MET A 47 -6.02 8.20 -9.07
N ALA A 48 -5.68 7.55 -7.94
CA ALA A 48 -6.61 6.89 -7.04
C ALA A 48 -6.49 7.46 -5.62
N SER A 49 -7.63 7.71 -4.99
CA SER A 49 -7.71 8.11 -3.60
C SER A 49 -7.65 6.88 -2.69
N MET A 50 -6.85 6.97 -1.62
CA MET A 50 -6.96 6.06 -0.48
C MET A 50 -7.99 6.63 0.50
N THR A 51 -9.18 6.05 0.52
CA THR A 51 -10.27 6.43 1.41
C THR A 51 -10.21 5.59 2.68
N ALA A 52 -10.00 6.26 3.81
CA ALA A 52 -9.85 5.64 5.11
C ALA A 52 -10.34 6.60 6.21
N MET A 53 -10.84 6.07 7.33
CA MET A 53 -11.08 6.90 8.51
C MET A 53 -9.74 7.16 9.20
N ILE A 54 -9.14 8.31 8.90
CA ILE A 54 -7.88 8.74 9.49
C ILE A 54 -8.19 9.36 10.86
N GLU A 55 -7.70 8.74 11.93
CA GLU A 55 -7.83 9.28 13.27
C GLU A 55 -6.55 10.06 13.64
N PRO A 56 -6.66 11.31 14.10
CA PRO A 56 -5.49 12.01 14.63
C PRO A 56 -4.97 11.27 15.89
N PRO A 57 -3.65 11.23 16.11
CA PRO A 57 -3.12 10.71 17.37
C PRO A 57 -3.73 11.46 18.56
N ARG A 58 -4.13 10.71 19.60
CA ARG A 58 -4.61 11.32 20.85
C ARG A 58 -3.38 11.77 21.65
N GLY A 59 -3.23 13.08 21.87
CA GLY A 59 -2.20 13.68 22.74
C GLY A 59 -1.04 14.38 22.01
N TYR A 60 -0.01 14.75 22.76
CA TYR A 60 1.17 15.52 22.31
C TYR A 60 2.33 14.67 21.75
N GLY A 61 2.04 13.44 21.32
CA GLY A 61 3.07 12.51 20.82
C GLY A 61 3.63 12.88 19.43
N PRO A 62 4.75 12.27 19.02
CA PRO A 62 5.27 12.42 17.66
C PRO A 62 4.21 12.02 16.62
N TYR A 63 4.28 12.61 15.42
CA TYR A 63 3.34 12.31 14.35
C TYR A 63 3.33 10.81 14.04
N CYS A 64 2.13 10.22 14.02
CA CYS A 64 1.89 8.87 13.53
C CYS A 64 0.69 8.87 12.57
N PHE A 65 0.78 8.03 11.54
CA PHE A 65 -0.33 7.79 10.63
C PHE A 65 -1.21 6.66 11.20
N ARG A 66 -2.47 6.97 11.52
CA ARG A 66 -3.43 6.02 12.10
C ARG A 66 -4.68 5.92 11.24
N VAL A 67 -5.09 4.68 10.98
CA VAL A 67 -6.32 4.35 10.27
C VAL A 67 -7.22 3.54 11.19
N HIS A 68 -8.50 3.86 11.17
CA HIS A 68 -9.56 3.07 11.75
C HIS A 68 -10.47 2.51 10.66
N GLY A 69 -10.99 1.31 10.85
CA GLY A 69 -11.89 0.66 9.90
C GLY A 69 -11.20 0.16 8.62
N GLN A 70 -11.97 0.16 7.52
CA GLN A 70 -11.54 -0.40 6.23
C GLN A 70 -10.96 0.69 5.33
N VAL A 71 -9.96 0.31 4.53
CA VAL A 71 -9.36 1.18 3.51
C VAL A 71 -9.84 0.75 2.15
N TYR A 72 -10.25 1.73 1.36
CA TYR A 72 -10.65 1.55 -0.03
C TYR A 72 -9.77 2.41 -0.92
N HIS A 73 -9.30 1.84 -2.02
CA HIS A 73 -8.67 2.60 -3.10
C HIS A 73 -9.71 2.82 -4.18
N SER A 74 -9.93 4.06 -4.58
CA SER A 74 -10.95 4.39 -5.57
C SER A 74 -10.49 5.47 -6.54
N PHE A 75 -11.02 5.44 -7.75
CA PHE A 75 -10.84 6.52 -8.72
C PHE A 75 -12.20 6.99 -9.25
N GLY A 76 -12.25 8.26 -9.64
CA GLY A 76 -13.44 8.91 -10.20
C GLY A 76 -13.51 8.85 -11.72
N GLY A 77 -14.52 9.49 -12.28
CA GLY A 77 -14.59 9.76 -13.71
C GLY A 77 -13.54 10.77 -14.17
N LEU A 78 -13.35 10.88 -15.48
CA LEU A 78 -12.37 11.75 -16.13
C LEU A 78 -12.63 13.24 -15.86
N TYR A 79 -13.89 13.65 -15.80
CA TYR A 79 -14.29 15.02 -15.48
C TYR A 79 -15.06 15.08 -14.15
N PRO A 80 -14.93 16.19 -13.38
CA PRO A 80 -15.79 16.43 -12.24
C PRO A 80 -17.25 16.60 -12.69
N ARG A 81 -18.18 16.43 -11.75
CA ARG A 81 -19.56 16.87 -11.97
C ARG A 81 -19.61 18.40 -12.05
N ASP A 82 -20.61 18.94 -12.72
CA ASP A 82 -20.72 20.38 -13.05
C ASP A 82 -20.64 21.34 -11.83
N THR A 83 -20.78 20.82 -10.60
CA THR A 83 -20.69 21.59 -9.34
C THR A 83 -19.55 21.18 -8.42
N GLU A 84 -18.68 20.24 -8.81
CA GLU A 84 -17.63 19.68 -7.96
C GLU A 84 -16.23 20.14 -8.43
N ALA A 85 -15.33 20.39 -7.47
CA ALA A 85 -13.93 20.68 -7.78
C ALA A 85 -13.22 19.43 -8.34
N PRO A 86 -12.26 19.58 -9.26
CA PRO A 86 -11.57 18.45 -9.87
C PRO A 86 -10.75 17.67 -8.83
N GLN A 87 -10.86 16.35 -8.77
CA GLN A 87 -10.12 15.51 -7.82
C GLN A 87 -9.30 14.42 -8.50
N CYS A 88 -8.19 14.06 -7.86
CA CYS A 88 -7.31 12.96 -8.29
C CYS A 88 -6.89 13.10 -9.76
N ALA A 89 -7.18 12.08 -10.58
CA ALA A 89 -6.84 12.03 -12.00
C ALA A 89 -7.35 13.21 -12.84
N GLN A 90 -8.42 13.88 -12.41
CA GLN A 90 -9.03 14.99 -13.15
C GLN A 90 -8.09 16.19 -13.26
N VAL A 91 -7.24 16.41 -12.26
CA VAL A 91 -6.25 17.50 -12.27
C VAL A 91 -5.09 17.22 -13.24
N LEU A 92 -4.82 15.94 -13.54
CA LEU A 92 -3.72 15.54 -14.41
C LEU A 92 -3.98 15.82 -15.90
N ILE A 93 -5.23 16.12 -16.25
CA ILE A 93 -5.66 16.43 -17.63
C ILE A 93 -5.49 17.92 -17.94
N MET A 94 -5.56 18.75 -16.90
CA MET A 94 -5.46 20.20 -17.03
C MET A 94 -4.07 20.62 -17.49
N ASP A 95 -3.97 21.82 -18.05
CA ASP A 95 -2.68 22.44 -18.31
C ASP A 95 -1.89 22.63 -17.02
N THR A 96 -0.58 22.45 -17.13
CA THR A 96 0.34 22.39 -15.98
C THR A 96 0.22 23.63 -15.07
N GLU A 97 0.14 24.82 -15.66
CA GLU A 97 0.01 26.08 -14.91
C GLU A 97 -1.35 26.19 -14.21
N VAL A 98 -2.44 25.82 -14.89
CA VAL A 98 -3.80 25.83 -14.35
C VAL A 98 -3.92 24.82 -13.20
N ALA A 99 -3.42 23.61 -13.41
CA ALA A 99 -3.39 22.55 -12.41
C ALA A 99 -2.61 22.99 -11.15
N ALA A 100 -1.47 23.64 -11.33
CA ALA A 100 -0.65 24.10 -10.21
C ALA A 100 -1.35 25.16 -9.35
N LEU A 101 -2.00 26.14 -9.99
CA LEU A 101 -2.76 27.18 -9.30
C LEU A 101 -3.99 26.59 -8.60
N GLU A 102 -4.74 25.74 -9.29
CA GLU A 102 -5.92 25.04 -8.77
C GLU A 102 -5.57 24.16 -7.55
N LEU A 103 -4.44 23.44 -7.60
CA LEU A 103 -3.98 22.61 -6.47
C LEU A 103 -3.48 23.44 -5.29
N ALA A 104 -2.75 24.52 -5.55
CA ALA A 104 -2.23 25.40 -4.50
C ALA A 104 -3.34 26.23 -3.83
N GLY A 105 -4.41 26.55 -4.57
CA GLY A 105 -5.56 27.31 -4.05
C GLY A 105 -6.45 26.54 -3.06
N ARG A 106 -6.25 25.22 -2.90
CA ARG A 106 -7.08 24.40 -1.99
C ARG A 106 -6.69 24.63 -0.54
N GLN A 107 -7.69 24.70 0.34
CA GLN A 107 -7.47 24.83 1.78
C GLN A 107 -6.56 23.73 2.37
N ILE A 108 -6.71 22.49 1.90
CA ILE A 108 -5.87 21.35 2.31
C ILE A 108 -4.39 21.56 1.92
N ASN A 109 -4.15 22.34 0.87
CA ASN A 109 -2.85 22.63 0.30
C ASN A 109 -2.41 24.08 0.56
N ALA A 110 -3.00 24.78 1.54
CA ALA A 110 -2.71 26.18 1.81
C ALA A 110 -1.21 26.47 2.04
N ASN A 111 -0.49 25.49 2.59
CA ASN A 111 0.95 25.58 2.82
C ASN A 111 1.79 25.05 1.66
N CYS A 112 1.19 24.55 0.57
CA CYS A 112 1.91 23.99 -0.57
C CYS A 112 2.26 25.07 -1.60
N ARG A 113 3.50 25.04 -2.11
CA ARG A 113 3.96 25.94 -3.17
C ARG A 113 3.44 25.50 -4.55
N ALA A 114 2.89 26.45 -5.30
CA ALA A 114 2.43 26.24 -6.69
C ALA A 114 3.59 25.89 -7.63
N THR A 115 4.79 26.45 -7.43
CA THR A 115 5.98 26.15 -8.23
C THR A 115 6.35 24.66 -8.18
N ILE A 116 6.25 24.05 -7.00
CA ILE A 116 6.49 22.62 -6.79
C ILE A 116 5.37 21.81 -7.46
N PHE A 117 4.10 22.20 -7.34
CA PHE A 117 3.01 21.52 -8.05
C PHE A 117 3.21 21.52 -9.56
N ARG A 118 3.58 22.67 -10.13
CA ARG A 118 3.86 22.81 -11.56
C ARG A 118 4.96 21.84 -11.99
N PHE A 119 6.07 21.84 -11.28
CA PHE A 119 7.20 20.96 -11.55
C PHE A 119 6.80 19.47 -11.47
N LEU A 120 6.09 19.07 -10.40
CA LEU A 120 5.68 17.68 -10.21
C LEU A 120 4.65 17.23 -11.25
N HIS A 121 3.71 18.11 -11.61
CA HIS A 121 2.70 17.83 -12.63
C HIS A 121 3.36 17.62 -13.99
N GLU A 122 4.26 18.51 -14.40
CA GLU A 122 5.01 18.38 -15.66
C GLU A 122 5.86 17.10 -15.69
N LEU A 123 6.55 16.80 -14.59
CA LEU A 123 7.35 15.58 -14.47
C LEU A 123 6.49 14.32 -14.64
N LEU A 124 5.36 14.23 -13.94
CA LEU A 124 4.45 13.09 -14.04
C LEU A 124 3.81 12.99 -15.43
N ARG A 125 3.49 14.13 -16.06
CA ARG A 125 2.97 14.20 -17.44
C ARG A 125 3.93 13.56 -18.45
N ASN A 126 5.23 13.72 -18.24
CA ASN A 126 6.27 13.23 -19.15
C ASN A 126 6.76 11.81 -18.81
N THR A 127 6.68 11.39 -17.55
CA THR A 127 7.29 10.13 -17.10
C THR A 127 6.30 9.02 -16.75
N ASN A 128 5.08 9.37 -16.35
CA ASN A 128 4.12 8.39 -15.83
C ASN A 128 3.18 7.92 -16.96
N PRO A 129 3.20 6.63 -17.33
CA PRO A 129 2.38 6.12 -18.43
C PRO A 129 0.88 6.17 -18.11
N TYR A 130 0.48 6.08 -16.82
CA TYR A 130 -0.92 6.22 -16.44
C TYR A 130 -1.42 7.66 -16.62
N VAL A 131 -0.59 8.65 -16.30
CA VAL A 131 -0.92 10.07 -16.52
C VAL A 131 -1.07 10.35 -18.02
N GLN A 132 -0.17 9.80 -18.84
CA GLN A 132 -0.29 9.87 -20.30
C GLN A 132 -1.58 9.21 -20.81
N ALA A 133 -2.03 8.11 -20.19
CA ALA A 133 -3.28 7.45 -20.55
C ALA A 133 -4.51 8.32 -20.23
N PHE A 134 -4.55 8.98 -19.06
CA PHE A 134 -5.63 9.93 -18.74
C PHE A 134 -5.68 11.10 -19.72
N ARG A 135 -4.52 11.60 -20.16
CA ARG A 135 -4.44 12.64 -21.18
C ARG A 135 -4.94 12.16 -22.54
N LEU A 136 -4.50 10.99 -22.98
CA LEU A 136 -4.97 10.38 -24.21
C LEU A 136 -6.49 10.26 -24.22
N MET A 137 -7.08 9.84 -23.09
CA MET A 137 -8.53 9.77 -22.96
C MET A 137 -9.19 11.14 -23.11
N ALA A 138 -8.61 12.20 -22.55
CA ALA A 138 -9.13 13.55 -22.67
C ALA A 138 -9.04 14.11 -24.09
N ASP A 139 -7.92 13.86 -24.78
CA ASP A 139 -7.74 14.26 -26.18
C ASP A 139 -8.77 13.54 -27.07
N VAL A 140 -8.98 12.23 -26.87
CA VAL A 140 -10.01 11.46 -27.59
C VAL A 140 -11.42 11.97 -27.30
N VAL A 141 -11.73 12.36 -26.06
CA VAL A 141 -13.02 12.98 -25.73
C VAL A 141 -13.18 14.32 -26.47
N HIS A 142 -12.13 15.14 -26.49
CA HIS A 142 -12.17 16.42 -27.18
C HIS A 142 -12.41 16.24 -28.69
N ASP A 143 -11.66 15.36 -29.34
CA ASP A 143 -11.80 15.07 -30.77
C ASP A 143 -13.20 14.52 -31.09
N GLU A 144 -13.70 13.57 -30.30
CA GLU A 144 -15.03 13.00 -30.44
C GLU A 144 -16.14 14.05 -30.26
N THR A 145 -15.98 14.99 -29.32
CA THR A 145 -16.92 16.09 -29.12
C THR A 145 -16.94 17.05 -30.30
N HIS A 146 -15.77 17.37 -30.85
CA HIS A 146 -15.63 18.25 -32.01
C HIS A 146 -16.21 17.59 -33.28
N GLU A 147 -15.90 16.32 -33.54
CA GLU A 147 -16.46 15.57 -34.65
C GLU A 147 -17.98 15.40 -34.55
N ALA A 148 -18.49 15.16 -33.34
CA ALA A 148 -19.92 15.03 -33.12
C ALA A 148 -20.67 16.34 -33.43
N GLN A 149 -20.08 17.48 -33.05
CA GLN A 149 -20.61 18.81 -33.36
C GLN A 149 -20.62 19.08 -34.88
N LEU A 150 -19.53 18.77 -35.57
CA LEU A 150 -19.44 18.95 -37.04
C LEU A 150 -20.44 18.08 -37.79
N GLN A 151 -20.68 16.86 -37.31
CA GLN A 151 -21.58 15.89 -37.95
C GLN A 151 -23.04 16.00 -37.47
N GLY A 152 -23.34 16.91 -36.54
CA GLY A 152 -24.69 17.06 -35.95
C GLY A 152 -25.19 15.80 -35.24
N ARG A 153 -24.29 14.94 -34.76
CA ARG A 153 -24.61 13.68 -34.09
C ARG A 153 -24.43 13.81 -32.58
N ARG A 154 -25.00 12.87 -31.83
CA ARG A 154 -24.71 12.74 -30.40
C ARG A 154 -23.26 12.25 -30.21
N THR A 155 -22.59 12.78 -29.19
CA THR A 155 -21.28 12.29 -28.73
C THR A 155 -21.40 10.85 -28.27
N ARG A 156 -20.47 9.99 -28.72
CA ARG A 156 -20.37 8.60 -28.29
C ARG A 156 -19.68 8.53 -26.93
N SER A 157 -19.94 7.45 -26.20
CA SER A 157 -19.28 7.23 -24.92
C SER A 157 -17.80 6.91 -25.12
N VAL A 158 -16.93 7.64 -24.42
CA VAL A 158 -15.50 7.33 -24.34
C VAL A 158 -15.20 6.62 -23.02
N ARG A 159 -14.47 5.50 -23.09
CA ARG A 159 -14.01 4.75 -21.90
C ARG A 159 -12.56 4.36 -22.03
N MET A 160 -11.80 4.50 -20.95
CA MET A 160 -10.44 4.00 -20.88
C MET A 160 -10.40 2.71 -20.07
N VAL A 161 -9.85 1.65 -20.65
CA VAL A 161 -9.65 0.36 -19.98
C VAL A 161 -8.17 0.18 -19.71
N PHE A 162 -7.80 0.00 -18.44
CA PHE A 162 -6.42 -0.35 -18.11
C PHE A 162 -6.16 -1.81 -18.48
N GLU A 163 -5.36 -2.02 -19.51
CA GLU A 163 -5.00 -3.34 -20.03
C GLU A 163 -3.52 -3.32 -20.41
N HIS A 164 -2.77 -4.32 -19.96
CA HIS A 164 -1.40 -4.48 -20.43
C HIS A 164 -1.47 -5.32 -21.70
N ARG A 165 -1.04 -4.75 -22.84
CA ARG A 165 -0.98 -5.48 -24.11
C ARG A 165 -0.01 -6.65 -23.94
N THR A 166 -0.53 -7.84 -23.71
CA THR A 166 0.29 -9.05 -23.58
C THR A 166 0.47 -9.77 -24.92
N VAL A 167 -0.42 -9.56 -25.90
CA VAL A 167 -0.25 -9.98 -27.29
C VAL A 167 -1.12 -9.06 -28.17
N ASP A 168 -0.58 -8.58 -29.29
CA ASP A 168 -1.33 -7.93 -30.37
C ASP A 168 -2.43 -8.88 -30.87
N ASP A 169 -3.71 -8.56 -30.59
CA ASP A 169 -4.83 -9.15 -31.31
C ASP A 169 -5.68 -8.03 -31.93
N GLN A 170 -5.23 -7.56 -33.09
CA GLN A 170 -5.80 -6.48 -33.90
C GLN A 170 -7.09 -6.90 -34.64
N ARG A 171 -7.93 -7.75 -34.05
CA ARG A 171 -9.10 -8.28 -34.74
C ARG A 171 -10.38 -8.19 -33.92
N ARG A 172 -10.94 -6.98 -33.83
CA ARG A 172 -12.36 -6.68 -34.10
C ARG A 172 -12.68 -5.20 -33.91
N TYR A 173 -13.43 -4.67 -34.88
CA TYR A 173 -13.95 -3.31 -35.06
C TYR A 173 -14.09 -2.46 -33.78
N ASN A 174 -13.12 -1.57 -33.58
CA ASN A 174 -13.20 -0.20 -33.06
C ASN A 174 -11.81 0.44 -33.22
N ALA A 175 -11.73 1.71 -33.62
CA ALA A 175 -10.45 2.42 -33.70
C ALA A 175 -9.94 2.72 -32.28
N ALA A 176 -9.25 1.76 -31.68
CA ALA A 176 -8.71 1.88 -30.33
C ALA A 176 -7.36 2.62 -30.38
N THR A 177 -7.31 3.85 -29.86
CA THR A 177 -6.05 4.56 -29.65
C THR A 177 -5.41 4.03 -28.36
N ALA A 178 -4.16 3.56 -28.43
CA ALA A 178 -3.54 2.80 -27.35
C ALA A 178 -2.31 3.47 -26.76
N ASN A 179 -2.21 3.40 -25.42
CA ASN A 179 -1.02 3.65 -24.64
C ASN A 179 -0.49 2.31 -24.09
N GLU A 180 0.77 2.24 -23.66
CA GLU A 180 1.43 1.04 -23.13
C GLU A 180 0.67 0.36 -21.98
N VAL A 181 -0.08 1.16 -21.19
CA VAL A 181 -0.78 0.72 -19.96
C VAL A 181 -2.30 0.73 -20.05
N ALA A 182 -2.89 1.34 -21.09
CA ALA A 182 -4.33 1.49 -21.22
C ALA A 182 -4.77 1.68 -22.68
N VAL A 183 -6.02 1.30 -22.95
CA VAL A 183 -6.65 1.44 -24.26
C VAL A 183 -7.89 2.33 -24.12
N VAL A 184 -8.03 3.32 -24.99
CA VAL A 184 -9.21 4.20 -25.05
C VAL A 184 -10.15 3.70 -26.14
N TYR A 185 -11.40 3.43 -25.76
CA TYR A 185 -12.46 2.98 -26.64
C TYR A 185 -13.49 4.08 -26.84
N VAL A 186 -13.94 4.26 -28.08
CA VAL A 186 -15.05 5.13 -28.46
C VAL A 186 -16.15 4.22 -29.04
N GLY A 187 -17.31 4.15 -28.39
CA GLY A 187 -18.41 3.30 -28.85
C GLY A 187 -19.53 3.10 -27.83
N ASP A 188 -20.59 2.39 -28.25
CA ASP A 188 -21.73 2.04 -27.40
C ASP A 188 -21.37 0.95 -26.38
N GLU A 189 -22.15 0.81 -25.30
CA GLU A 189 -21.80 0.00 -24.12
C GLU A 189 -21.40 -1.44 -24.42
N ASP A 190 -21.94 -2.01 -25.50
CA ASP A 190 -21.77 -3.41 -25.91
C ASP A 190 -20.41 -3.72 -26.55
N ASN A 191 -19.68 -2.70 -27.01
CA ASN A 191 -18.42 -2.88 -27.74
C ASN A 191 -17.15 -2.74 -26.88
N ILE A 192 -17.28 -2.65 -25.55
CA ILE A 192 -16.17 -2.38 -24.62
C ILE A 192 -15.96 -3.61 -23.72
N PRO A 193 -14.72 -4.13 -23.58
CA PRO A 193 -14.46 -5.29 -22.74
C PRO A 193 -14.98 -5.11 -21.30
N GLY A 194 -15.72 -6.11 -20.80
CA GLY A 194 -16.65 -5.98 -19.67
C GLY A 194 -16.08 -5.64 -18.27
N GLU A 195 -17.00 -5.59 -17.29
CA GLU A 195 -16.86 -5.06 -15.91
C GLU A 195 -15.70 -5.60 -15.05
N ARG A 196 -15.03 -6.67 -15.47
CA ARG A 196 -13.93 -7.30 -14.70
C ARG A 196 -12.58 -6.57 -14.84
N ARG A 197 -12.49 -5.58 -15.73
CA ARG A 197 -11.29 -4.75 -15.94
C ARG A 197 -11.43 -3.40 -15.23
N LEU A 198 -10.31 -2.78 -14.88
CA LEU A 198 -10.30 -1.41 -14.36
C LEU A 198 -10.65 -0.44 -15.50
N VAL A 199 -11.86 0.11 -15.49
CA VAL A 199 -12.38 1.03 -16.51
C VAL A 199 -12.64 2.41 -15.92
N VAL A 200 -12.12 3.44 -16.59
CA VAL A 200 -12.39 4.86 -16.35
C VAL A 200 -13.43 5.34 -17.37
N TYR A 201 -14.42 6.08 -16.87
CA TYR A 201 -15.51 6.64 -17.66
C TYR A 201 -15.35 8.16 -17.76
N GLU A 202 -15.82 8.74 -18.87
CA GLU A 202 -15.76 10.18 -19.12
C GLU A 202 -16.48 11.00 -18.04
N LYS A 203 -17.76 10.69 -17.79
CA LYS A 203 -18.58 11.31 -16.75
C LYS A 203 -19.27 10.23 -15.94
N THR A 204 -18.71 9.90 -14.78
CA THR A 204 -19.37 9.00 -13.82
C THR A 204 -19.52 9.69 -12.47
N GLY A 205 -20.74 9.59 -11.94
CA GLY A 205 -21.04 10.00 -10.58
C GLY A 205 -20.69 8.96 -9.50
N SER A 206 -20.19 7.79 -9.89
CA SER A 206 -19.90 6.66 -9.00
C SER A 206 -18.40 6.36 -8.98
N LEU A 207 -17.79 6.43 -7.80
CA LEU A 207 -16.41 6.01 -7.55
C LEU A 207 -16.28 4.49 -7.78
N ARG A 208 -15.27 4.07 -8.55
CA ARG A 208 -14.94 2.65 -8.71
C ARG A 208 -13.82 2.27 -7.75
N SER A 209 -13.96 1.14 -7.07
CA SER A 209 -12.92 0.62 -6.17
C SER A 209 -11.91 -0.23 -6.95
N ILE A 210 -10.63 0.00 -6.67
CA ILE A 210 -9.52 -0.82 -7.14
C ILE A 210 -9.41 -2.05 -6.23
N PRO A 211 -9.35 -3.27 -6.78
CA PRO A 211 -9.11 -4.46 -5.98
C PRO A 211 -7.78 -4.36 -5.20
N HIS A 212 -7.79 -4.75 -3.92
CA HIS A 212 -6.61 -4.72 -3.05
C HIS A 212 -5.43 -5.61 -3.51
N LEU A 213 -5.64 -6.50 -4.48
CA LEU A 213 -4.62 -7.37 -5.07
C LEU A 213 -4.16 -6.88 -6.46
N ASP A 214 -4.70 -5.75 -6.93
CA ASP A 214 -4.34 -5.21 -8.23
C ASP A 214 -2.96 -4.56 -8.17
N LYS A 215 -2.07 -4.93 -9.11
CA LYS A 215 -0.74 -4.35 -9.24
C LYS A 215 -0.77 -2.83 -9.41
N ARG A 216 -1.83 -2.27 -9.97
CA ARG A 216 -1.91 -0.83 -10.27
C ARG A 216 -2.25 0.01 -9.04
N CYS A 217 -2.64 -0.62 -7.94
CA CYS A 217 -3.06 0.08 -6.73
C CYS A 217 -1.97 1.02 -6.19
N ASP A 218 -0.74 0.52 -6.07
CA ASP A 218 0.39 1.31 -5.54
C ASP A 218 0.78 2.49 -6.45
N PRO A 219 1.04 2.32 -7.77
CA PRO A 219 1.42 3.44 -8.63
C PRO A 219 0.30 4.48 -8.86
N LEU A 220 -0.97 4.05 -8.83
CA LEU A 220 -2.10 4.98 -8.95
C LEU A 220 -2.32 5.82 -7.68
N THR A 221 -2.03 5.27 -6.50
CA THR A 221 -2.20 5.94 -5.20
C THR A 221 -0.97 6.76 -4.80
N TYR A 222 0.23 6.32 -5.21
CA TYR A 222 1.50 6.92 -4.81
C TYR A 222 2.38 7.32 -6.01
N PRO A 223 1.92 8.25 -6.88
CA PRO A 223 2.66 8.66 -8.06
C PRO A 223 4.03 9.26 -7.75
N LEU A 224 4.23 9.87 -6.57
CA LEU A 224 5.53 10.43 -6.19
C LEU A 224 6.54 9.38 -5.70
N LEU A 225 6.06 8.18 -5.33
CA LEU A 225 6.91 7.02 -5.02
C LEU A 225 7.18 6.19 -6.27
N PHE A 226 6.21 6.13 -7.20
CA PHE A 226 6.27 5.36 -8.45
C PHE A 226 6.02 6.27 -9.67
N PRO A 227 6.91 7.24 -9.94
CA PRO A 227 6.71 8.22 -11.01
C PRO A 227 6.68 7.59 -12.40
N THR A 228 7.36 6.47 -12.60
CA THR A 228 7.37 5.70 -13.85
C THR A 228 6.21 4.72 -13.98
N GLY A 229 5.30 4.66 -13.00
CA GLY A 229 4.16 3.74 -13.03
C GLY A 229 4.53 2.26 -12.83
N GLU A 230 5.68 1.97 -12.21
CA GLU A 230 6.10 0.60 -11.91
C GLU A 230 4.99 -0.16 -11.12
N ASP A 231 4.59 -1.32 -11.63
CA ASP A 231 3.52 -2.14 -11.06
C ASP A 231 3.80 -2.56 -9.61
N GLY A 232 2.83 -2.47 -8.71
CA GLY A 232 2.90 -3.03 -7.36
C GLY A 232 2.88 -4.56 -7.32
N TRP A 233 2.64 -5.12 -6.14
CA TRP A 233 2.51 -6.57 -5.98
C TRP A 233 1.26 -7.10 -6.68
N ASN A 234 1.35 -8.29 -7.27
CA ASN A 234 0.20 -9.06 -7.72
C ASN A 234 0.36 -10.53 -7.34
N PRO A 235 -0.75 -11.30 -7.32
CA PRO A 235 -0.69 -12.72 -6.98
C PRO A 235 0.22 -13.53 -7.91
N GLU A 236 0.32 -13.17 -9.19
CA GLU A 236 1.04 -13.92 -10.23
C GLU A 236 2.56 -13.75 -10.15
N MET A 237 3.05 -12.85 -9.31
CA MET A 237 4.48 -12.55 -9.17
C MET A 237 5.27 -13.77 -8.65
N GLN A 238 6.29 -14.17 -9.40
CA GLN A 238 7.15 -15.32 -9.10
C GLN A 238 8.57 -14.88 -8.74
N ARG A 239 9.26 -15.74 -7.99
CA ARG A 239 10.69 -15.61 -7.70
C ARG A 239 11.48 -15.94 -8.95
N ASP A 240 12.62 -15.28 -9.11
CA ASP A 240 13.56 -15.56 -10.18
C ASP A 240 14.23 -16.94 -9.92
N THR A 241 13.76 -17.97 -10.63
CA THR A 241 14.24 -19.36 -10.46
C THR A 241 15.56 -19.63 -11.17
N SER A 242 16.15 -18.63 -11.82
CA SER A 242 17.38 -18.77 -12.63
C SER A 242 18.64 -19.11 -11.83
N ASN A 243 18.66 -18.88 -10.51
CA ASN A 243 19.80 -19.15 -9.62
C ASN A 243 19.50 -20.18 -8.51
N LEU A 244 18.38 -20.90 -8.57
CA LEU A 244 18.23 -22.09 -7.73
C LEU A 244 19.08 -23.20 -8.34
N ASP A 245 20.27 -23.37 -7.78
CA ASP A 245 21.14 -24.50 -8.04
C ASP A 245 20.31 -25.79 -8.14
N LEU A 246 20.61 -26.59 -9.17
CA LEU A 246 20.16 -27.97 -9.41
C LEU A 246 20.57 -28.95 -8.28
N ARG A 247 20.76 -28.46 -7.05
CA ARG A 247 21.23 -29.20 -5.87
C ARG A 247 20.06 -29.47 -4.92
N SER A 248 19.14 -30.32 -5.35
CA SER A 248 18.59 -31.42 -4.53
C SER A 248 17.42 -32.09 -5.25
N ASN A 249 17.48 -33.42 -5.28
CA ASN A 249 16.49 -34.35 -5.78
C ASN A 249 15.03 -33.84 -5.77
N GLY A 250 14.48 -33.62 -6.97
CA GLY A 250 13.14 -34.07 -7.35
C GLY A 250 11.91 -33.56 -6.58
N VAL A 251 12.04 -32.62 -5.64
CA VAL A 251 10.90 -31.98 -4.98
C VAL A 251 11.22 -30.50 -4.75
N SER A 252 10.69 -29.62 -5.61
CA SER A 252 10.75 -28.17 -5.39
C SER A 252 9.84 -27.82 -4.20
N THR A 253 10.38 -27.81 -2.99
CA THR A 253 9.66 -27.47 -1.75
C THR A 253 9.65 -25.96 -1.46
N THR A 254 10.37 -25.16 -2.25
CA THR A 254 10.43 -23.70 -2.12
C THR A 254 9.29 -23.03 -2.87
N ARG A 255 8.44 -22.27 -2.16
CA ARG A 255 7.34 -21.50 -2.77
C ARG A 255 7.86 -20.64 -3.94
N SER A 256 7.38 -20.92 -5.15
CA SER A 256 7.74 -20.16 -6.36
C SER A 256 7.15 -18.74 -6.39
N ARG A 257 6.02 -18.52 -5.69
CA ARG A 257 5.32 -17.23 -5.66
C ARG A 257 5.88 -16.31 -4.58
N ILE A 258 6.03 -15.03 -4.93
CA ILE A 258 6.38 -13.97 -3.98
C ILE A 258 5.12 -13.58 -3.20
N THR A 259 5.16 -13.70 -1.87
CA THR A 259 4.02 -13.25 -1.05
C THR A 259 3.99 -11.73 -0.96
N GLN A 260 2.81 -11.16 -0.72
CA GLN A 260 2.64 -9.71 -0.56
C GLN A 260 3.53 -9.15 0.58
N LYS A 261 3.67 -9.91 1.68
CA LYS A 261 4.58 -9.56 2.78
C LYS A 261 6.04 -9.55 2.33
N ASP A 262 6.46 -10.53 1.53
CA ASP A 262 7.83 -10.60 1.04
C ASP A 262 8.15 -9.43 0.10
N PHE A 263 7.20 -9.05 -0.75
CA PHE A 263 7.33 -7.91 -1.66
C PHE A 263 7.50 -6.58 -0.91
N TYR A 264 6.61 -6.26 0.03
CA TYR A 264 6.75 -5.01 0.79
C TYR A 264 7.98 -5.04 1.70
N SER A 265 8.33 -6.20 2.26
CA SER A 265 9.59 -6.37 3.00
C SER A 265 10.81 -6.12 2.11
N PHE A 266 10.76 -6.52 0.84
CA PHE A 266 11.81 -6.25 -0.15
C PHE A 266 11.93 -4.75 -0.45
N LEU A 267 10.81 -4.03 -0.55
CA LEU A 267 10.79 -2.59 -0.84
C LEU A 267 11.26 -1.74 0.35
N LEU A 268 10.93 -2.15 1.58
CA LEU A 268 11.37 -1.49 2.81
C LEU A 268 12.78 -1.88 3.25
N PHE A 269 13.44 -2.80 2.54
CA PHE A 269 14.81 -3.18 2.87
C PHE A 269 15.81 -2.23 2.23
N SER A 270 16.65 -1.61 3.06
CA SER A 270 17.70 -0.71 2.60
C SER A 270 18.79 -1.48 1.83
N ARG A 271 19.16 -0.97 0.66
CA ARG A 271 20.22 -1.50 -0.21
C ARG A 271 21.04 -0.34 -0.75
N ASP A 272 22.35 -0.45 -0.67
CA ASP A 272 23.26 0.65 -1.03
C ASP A 272 23.39 0.87 -2.55
N SER A 273 23.01 -0.12 -3.35
CA SER A 273 23.21 -0.10 -4.80
C SER A 273 22.24 0.78 -5.59
N VAL A 274 21.06 1.09 -5.06
CA VAL A 274 20.00 1.81 -5.78
C VAL A 274 19.30 2.79 -4.85
N PHE A 275 19.03 4.01 -5.35
CA PHE A 275 18.25 5.00 -4.62
C PHE A 275 16.81 4.49 -4.41
N ASN A 276 16.38 4.45 -3.15
CA ASN A 276 15.03 4.03 -2.79
C ASN A 276 14.23 5.24 -2.26
N PRO A 277 13.23 5.75 -3.01
CA PRO A 277 12.46 6.93 -2.62
C PRO A 277 11.69 6.72 -1.31
N LEU A 278 11.32 5.48 -0.98
CA LEU A 278 10.58 5.15 0.24
C LEU A 278 11.32 5.63 1.49
N HIS A 279 12.62 5.41 1.56
CA HIS A 279 13.43 5.79 2.72
C HIS A 279 13.59 7.31 2.89
N HIS A 280 13.22 8.12 1.89
CA HIS A 280 13.30 9.59 1.93
C HIS A 280 11.92 10.25 1.96
N ALA A 281 10.84 9.47 1.98
CA ALA A 281 9.48 9.98 1.87
C ALA A 281 8.81 10.36 3.21
N GLY A 282 9.47 10.10 4.35
CA GLY A 282 9.02 10.53 5.69
C GLY A 282 7.56 10.22 5.99
N LYS A 283 6.72 11.25 6.15
CA LYS A 283 5.27 11.08 6.42
C LYS A 283 4.55 10.24 5.36
N LEU A 284 4.95 10.31 4.10
CA LEU A 284 4.37 9.50 3.03
C LEU A 284 4.79 8.02 3.15
N LEU A 285 6.02 7.75 3.62
CA LEU A 285 6.45 6.38 3.94
C LEU A 285 5.58 5.78 5.03
N GLN A 286 5.27 6.54 6.10
CA GLN A 286 4.38 6.05 7.16
C GLN A 286 3.01 5.64 6.60
N GLN A 287 2.41 6.50 5.75
CA GLN A 287 1.14 6.18 5.09
C GLN A 287 1.26 4.92 4.22
N TYR A 288 2.34 4.82 3.43
CA TYR A 288 2.58 3.67 2.55
C TYR A 288 2.74 2.35 3.33
N ILE A 289 3.46 2.36 4.45
CA ILE A 289 3.64 1.17 5.30
C ILE A 289 2.31 0.72 5.89
N VAL A 290 1.51 1.65 6.42
CA VAL A 290 0.19 1.33 6.99
C VAL A 290 -0.76 0.80 5.92
N ASP A 291 -0.79 1.42 4.73
CA ASP A 291 -1.59 0.94 3.61
C ASP A 291 -1.15 -0.47 3.16
N SER A 292 0.16 -0.69 3.02
CA SER A 292 0.75 -1.99 2.66
C SER A 292 0.39 -3.08 3.69
N TRP A 293 0.43 -2.75 4.98
CA TRP A 293 0.02 -3.66 6.05
C TRP A 293 -1.46 -4.02 5.97
N ILE A 294 -2.33 -3.02 5.77
CA ILE A 294 -3.79 -3.23 5.64
C ILE A 294 -4.09 -4.12 4.43
N LYS A 295 -3.40 -3.93 3.29
CA LYS A 295 -3.53 -4.79 2.12
C LYS A 295 -3.15 -6.24 2.42
N ILE A 296 -2.03 -6.47 3.13
CA ILE A 296 -1.61 -7.82 3.57
C ILE A 296 -2.67 -8.44 4.49
N GLU A 297 -3.19 -7.67 5.44
CA GLU A 297 -4.14 -8.18 6.43
C GLU A 297 -5.51 -8.47 5.81
N MET A 298 -5.96 -7.61 4.90
CA MET A 298 -7.15 -7.85 4.08
C MET A 298 -7.02 -9.14 3.27
N ASN A 299 -5.86 -9.37 2.66
CA ASN A 299 -5.60 -10.61 1.91
C ASN A 299 -5.68 -11.86 2.81
N ARG A 300 -5.09 -11.80 4.02
CA ARG A 300 -5.19 -12.88 5.02
C ARG A 300 -6.62 -13.12 5.50
N LEU A 301 -7.37 -12.07 5.81
CA LEU A 301 -8.76 -12.16 6.23
C LEU A 301 -9.64 -12.74 5.12
N ASN A 302 -9.45 -12.32 3.88
CA ASN A 302 -10.15 -12.87 2.73
C ASN A 302 -9.84 -14.36 2.54
N TYR A 303 -8.59 -14.78 2.73
CA TYR A 303 -8.23 -16.19 2.73
C TYR A 303 -8.98 -16.97 3.82
N ILE A 304 -9.01 -16.48 5.06
CA ILE A 304 -9.74 -17.13 6.17
C ILE A 304 -11.23 -17.21 5.85
N ARG A 305 -11.83 -16.13 5.35
CA ARG A 305 -13.24 -16.06 4.96
C ARG A 305 -13.60 -17.08 3.88
N LEU A 306 -12.78 -17.25 2.85
CA LEU A 306 -13.04 -18.16 1.73
C LEU A 306 -12.76 -19.63 2.08
N ASN A 307 -11.80 -19.90 2.99
CA ASN A 307 -11.32 -21.24 3.28
C ASN A 307 -11.77 -21.80 4.65
N GLN A 308 -12.87 -21.29 5.22
CA GLN A 308 -13.41 -21.73 6.52
C GLN A 308 -13.53 -23.26 6.65
N ARG A 309 -14.01 -23.95 5.60
CA ARG A 309 -14.19 -25.41 5.57
C ARG A 309 -12.85 -26.15 5.67
N GLN A 310 -11.82 -25.68 4.96
CA GLN A 310 -10.49 -26.30 4.99
C GLN A 310 -9.80 -26.09 6.33
N LEU A 311 -10.04 -24.94 6.97
CA LEU A 311 -9.51 -24.60 8.29
C LEU A 311 -10.22 -25.33 9.43
N ARG A 312 -11.24 -26.16 9.14
CA ARG A 312 -12.06 -26.90 10.12
C ARG A 312 -12.62 -26.02 11.24
N LEU A 313 -12.87 -24.74 10.96
CA LEU A 313 -13.36 -23.79 11.97
C LEU A 313 -14.83 -24.06 12.35
N ASP A 314 -15.56 -24.79 11.52
CA ASP A 314 -16.94 -25.24 11.77
C ASP A 314 -17.04 -26.16 13.00
N THR A 315 -16.06 -27.04 13.25
CA THR A 315 -16.02 -27.90 14.45
C THR A 315 -15.75 -27.10 15.72
N VAL A 316 -15.04 -25.97 15.58
CA VAL A 316 -14.69 -25.06 16.69
C VAL A 316 -15.84 -24.13 17.05
N ARG A 317 -16.93 -24.10 16.26
CA ARG A 317 -18.17 -23.41 16.62
C ARG A 317 -18.82 -24.07 17.83
N GLY A 318 -18.94 -25.40 17.84
CA GLY A 318 -19.51 -26.15 18.98
C GLY A 318 -18.68 -26.01 20.27
N LEU A 319 -17.36 -25.91 20.13
CA LEU A 319 -16.45 -25.67 21.25
C LEU A 319 -16.54 -24.22 21.78
N GLN A 320 -16.76 -23.24 20.89
CA GLN A 320 -16.98 -21.84 21.27
C GLN A 320 -18.32 -21.63 21.97
N ASP A 321 -19.40 -22.22 21.45
CA ASP A 321 -20.73 -22.16 22.08
C ASP A 321 -20.70 -22.81 23.48
N PHE A 322 -19.89 -23.85 23.67
CA PHE A 322 -19.63 -24.46 24.97
C PHE A 322 -18.77 -23.60 25.91
N MET A 323 -17.74 -22.91 25.38
CA MET A 323 -16.80 -22.13 26.19
C MET A 323 -17.29 -20.73 26.56
N LEU A 324 -18.11 -20.09 25.72
CA LEU A 324 -18.57 -18.71 25.95
C LEU A 324 -19.94 -18.62 26.62
N GLY A 325 -20.73 -19.70 26.72
CA GLY A 325 -22.05 -19.66 27.36
C GLY A 325 -22.96 -18.54 26.80
N ASP A 326 -22.70 -18.09 25.57
CA ASP A 326 -23.29 -16.88 25.00
C ASP A 326 -24.58 -17.30 24.28
N THR A 327 -25.67 -17.36 25.05
CA THR A 327 -27.03 -17.65 24.56
C THR A 327 -27.63 -16.51 23.75
N ASP A 328 -26.93 -15.39 23.61
CA ASP A 328 -27.54 -14.18 23.05
C ASP A 328 -27.23 -14.07 21.55
N GLY A 329 -28.22 -14.55 20.78
CA GLY A 329 -28.31 -14.44 19.33
C GLY A 329 -28.58 -13.02 18.83
N ASP A 330 -27.91 -12.00 19.36
CA ASP A 330 -28.11 -10.59 18.93
C ASP A 330 -26.96 -10.10 18.04
N GLY A 331 -26.79 -10.77 16.90
CA GLY A 331 -25.91 -10.32 15.82
C GLY A 331 -26.66 -10.34 14.50
N PRO A 332 -26.40 -9.40 13.58
CA PRO A 332 -27.15 -9.29 12.33
C PRO A 332 -27.13 -10.63 11.56
N PRO A 333 -28.27 -11.00 10.93
CA PRO A 333 -28.39 -12.28 10.23
C PRO A 333 -27.33 -12.39 9.12
N GLY A 334 -26.42 -13.36 9.27
CA GLY A 334 -25.31 -13.60 8.35
C GLY A 334 -24.47 -14.80 8.75
N ARG A 335 -23.69 -15.34 7.81
CA ARG A 335 -22.75 -16.44 8.10
C ARG A 335 -21.60 -15.89 8.96
N ARG A 336 -21.58 -16.21 10.26
CA ARG A 336 -20.48 -15.86 11.17
C ARG A 336 -19.17 -16.45 10.63
N ILE A 337 -18.20 -15.58 10.32
CA ILE A 337 -16.84 -15.97 9.92
C ILE A 337 -16.02 -16.09 11.20
N ILE A 338 -15.44 -17.26 11.44
CA ILE A 338 -14.62 -17.49 12.63
C ILE A 338 -13.16 -17.17 12.27
N LEU A 339 -12.50 -16.38 13.13
CA LEU A 339 -11.06 -16.16 13.03
C LEU A 339 -10.33 -17.26 13.80
N ALA A 340 -9.29 -17.85 13.20
CA ALA A 340 -8.45 -18.83 13.88
C ALA A 340 -7.63 -18.18 15.01
N ALA A 341 -7.20 -18.97 16.01
CA ALA A 341 -6.29 -18.48 17.05
C ALA A 341 -4.91 -18.05 16.51
N SER A 342 -4.55 -18.48 15.29
CA SER A 342 -3.34 -18.04 14.58
C SER A 342 -3.43 -16.62 14.03
N PHE A 343 -4.62 -15.99 14.05
CA PHE A 343 -4.79 -14.60 13.61
C PHE A 343 -4.41 -13.64 14.73
N THR A 344 -3.22 -13.04 14.62
CA THR A 344 -2.67 -12.12 15.62
C THR A 344 -3.62 -10.96 15.92
N GLY A 345 -3.86 -10.68 17.21
CA GLY A 345 -4.73 -9.59 17.65
C GLY A 345 -6.24 -9.90 17.61
N GLY A 346 -6.65 -11.07 17.12
CA GLY A 346 -8.03 -11.53 17.21
C GLY A 346 -8.42 -11.96 18.64
N PRO A 347 -9.71 -12.00 18.99
CA PRO A 347 -10.18 -12.42 20.32
C PRO A 347 -9.64 -13.80 20.75
N ARG A 348 -9.65 -14.77 19.83
CA ARG A 348 -9.16 -16.13 20.08
C ARG A 348 -7.64 -16.18 20.26
N TYR A 349 -6.89 -15.34 19.55
CA TYR A 349 -5.45 -15.22 19.76
C TYR A 349 -5.17 -14.69 21.18
N MET A 350 -5.91 -13.67 21.62
CA MET A 350 -5.76 -13.12 22.97
C MET A 350 -6.12 -14.14 24.06
N VAL A 351 -7.21 -14.90 23.88
CA VAL A 351 -7.58 -15.98 24.82
C VAL A 351 -6.52 -17.09 24.84
N ALA A 352 -5.99 -17.50 23.68
CA ALA A 352 -4.93 -18.50 23.61
C ALA A 352 -3.65 -18.03 24.32
N GLN A 353 -3.20 -16.79 24.07
CA GLN A 353 -2.04 -16.21 24.76
C GLN A 353 -2.26 -16.12 26.28
N TYR A 354 -3.47 -15.78 26.71
CA TYR A 354 -3.82 -15.78 28.13
C TYR A 354 -3.78 -17.18 28.74
N GLN A 355 -4.35 -18.18 28.06
CA GLN A 355 -4.31 -19.58 28.51
C GLN A 355 -2.89 -20.11 28.60
N ASP A 356 -2.05 -19.81 27.61
CA ASP A 356 -0.62 -20.16 27.62
C ASP A 356 0.07 -19.55 28.85
N ALA A 357 -0.17 -18.26 29.13
CA ALA A 357 0.38 -17.59 30.31
C ALA A 357 -0.15 -18.21 31.63
N MET A 358 -1.45 -18.49 31.74
CA MET A 358 -2.04 -19.12 32.93
C MET A 358 -1.54 -20.54 33.15
N SER A 359 -1.26 -21.30 32.08
CA SER A 359 -0.70 -22.64 32.20
C SER A 359 0.70 -22.63 32.84
N ILE A 360 1.51 -21.62 32.50
CA ILE A 360 2.83 -21.40 33.11
C ILE A 360 2.66 -21.05 34.59
N VAL A 361 1.76 -20.10 34.91
CA VAL A 361 1.51 -19.69 36.30
C VAL A 361 0.97 -20.84 37.14
N SER A 362 0.10 -21.68 36.59
CA SER A 362 -0.44 -22.84 37.30
C SER A 362 0.63 -23.89 37.62
N LYS A 363 1.66 -24.03 36.79
CA LYS A 363 2.72 -25.03 36.96
C LYS A 363 3.88 -24.53 37.81
N TYR A 364 4.27 -23.27 37.63
CA TYR A 364 5.48 -22.69 38.24
C TYR A 364 5.18 -21.65 39.33
N GLY A 365 3.93 -21.24 39.50
CA GLY A 365 3.53 -20.20 40.44
C GLY A 365 3.57 -18.78 39.84
N LYS A 366 3.50 -17.77 40.72
CA LYS A 366 3.52 -16.36 40.32
C LYS A 366 4.86 -15.97 39.65
N PRO A 367 4.87 -15.03 38.69
CA PRO A 367 6.11 -14.56 38.09
C PRO A 367 6.96 -13.76 39.09
N ASP A 368 8.27 -13.97 39.05
CA ASP A 368 9.24 -13.20 39.86
C ASP A 368 9.60 -11.85 39.24
N LEU A 369 9.62 -11.78 37.90
CA LEU A 369 9.99 -10.58 37.14
C LEU A 369 8.91 -10.23 36.12
N PHE A 370 8.61 -8.94 36.01
CA PHE A 370 7.81 -8.35 34.95
C PHE A 370 8.64 -7.28 34.25
N LEU A 371 9.01 -7.52 33.00
CA LEU A 371 9.99 -6.70 32.26
C LEU A 371 9.31 -6.01 31.07
N THR A 372 9.43 -4.69 31.01
CA THR A 372 8.96 -3.89 29.87
C THR A 372 10.16 -3.38 29.10
N PHE A 373 10.26 -3.72 27.82
CA PHE A 373 11.31 -3.23 26.93
C PHE A 373 10.77 -2.13 26.01
N THR A 374 11.22 -0.90 26.20
CA THR A 374 10.77 0.27 25.45
C THR A 374 11.80 0.70 24.41
N CYS A 375 11.35 1.10 23.22
CA CYS A 375 12.23 1.64 22.20
C CYS A 375 12.69 3.06 22.57
N ASN A 376 13.97 3.36 22.34
CA ASN A 376 14.49 4.72 22.43
C ASN A 376 14.89 5.22 21.03
N PRO A 377 14.28 6.30 20.50
CA PRO A 377 14.61 6.83 19.17
C PRO A 377 16.00 7.48 19.08
N THR A 378 16.69 7.70 20.20
CA THR A 378 18.05 8.29 20.25
C THR A 378 19.16 7.25 20.30
N TRP A 379 18.86 5.96 20.15
CA TRP A 379 19.89 4.94 20.05
C TRP A 379 20.85 5.22 18.88
N PRO A 380 22.17 5.02 19.07
CA PRO A 380 23.18 5.33 18.05
C PRO A 380 22.95 4.53 16.78
N GLU A 381 22.48 3.27 16.88
CA GLU A 381 22.16 2.46 15.70
C GLU A 381 21.05 3.08 14.83
N ILE A 382 20.19 3.92 15.41
CA ILE A 382 19.20 4.69 14.67
C ILE A 382 19.84 5.97 14.13
N VAL A 383 20.41 6.79 15.01
CA VAL A 383 20.92 8.13 14.66
C VAL A 383 22.01 8.06 13.60
N ASP A 384 22.94 7.12 13.70
CA ASP A 384 24.06 6.96 12.76
C ASP A 384 23.61 6.49 11.37
N ASN A 385 22.41 5.91 11.26
CA ASN A 385 21.83 5.41 10.02
C ASN A 385 20.76 6.34 9.42
N LEU A 386 20.56 7.54 9.99
CA LEU A 386 19.69 8.57 9.42
C LEU A 386 20.44 9.39 8.37
N ALA A 387 19.78 9.68 7.26
CA ALA A 387 20.34 10.60 6.26
C ALA A 387 20.23 12.06 6.72
N PRO A 388 21.03 12.99 6.16
CA PRO A 388 20.97 14.41 6.51
C PRO A 388 19.55 14.99 6.38
N GLY A 389 19.05 15.58 7.47
CA GLY A 389 17.72 16.16 7.54
C GLY A 389 16.57 15.17 7.82
N GLN A 390 16.88 13.88 8.05
CA GLN A 390 15.89 12.91 8.52
C GLN A 390 15.78 12.93 10.05
N THR A 391 14.57 12.67 10.54
CA THR A 391 14.31 12.39 11.95
C THR A 391 14.01 10.91 12.15
N SER A 392 14.13 10.39 13.38
CA SER A 392 13.78 9.00 13.68
C SER A 392 12.33 8.68 13.27
N SER A 393 11.41 9.64 13.41
CA SER A 393 10.01 9.52 12.98
C SER A 393 9.83 9.31 11.48
N ASP A 394 10.78 9.75 10.65
CA ASP A 394 10.72 9.57 9.19
C ASP A 394 11.11 8.15 8.76
N ARG A 395 11.77 7.38 9.64
CA ARG A 395 12.29 6.03 9.37
C ARG A 395 11.73 4.99 10.35
N PRO A 396 10.40 4.75 10.35
CA PRO A 396 9.79 3.74 11.21
C PRO A 396 10.31 2.31 10.93
N ASP A 397 10.74 2.04 9.69
CA ASP A 397 11.38 0.78 9.28
C ASP A 397 12.68 0.52 10.06
N LEU A 398 13.50 1.56 10.23
CA LEU A 398 14.77 1.50 10.95
C LEU A 398 14.53 1.31 12.46
N ILE A 399 13.62 2.10 13.04
CA ILE A 399 13.23 2.00 14.45
C ILE A 399 12.77 0.57 14.77
N ALA A 400 11.82 0.04 14.00
CA ALA A 400 11.29 -1.31 14.22
C ALA A 400 12.38 -2.39 14.10
N ARG A 401 13.32 -2.23 13.17
CA ARG A 401 14.44 -3.17 13.00
C ARG A 401 15.40 -3.13 14.17
N VAL A 402 15.84 -1.95 14.60
CA VAL A 402 16.76 -1.80 15.74
C VAL A 402 16.10 -2.29 17.02
N PHE A 403 14.83 -1.92 17.25
CA PHE A 403 14.05 -2.42 18.39
C PHE A 403 14.00 -3.94 18.42
N GLN A 404 13.67 -4.58 17.30
CA GLN A 404 13.60 -6.04 17.22
C GLN A 404 14.97 -6.71 17.47
N LEU A 405 16.06 -6.12 16.99
CA LEU A 405 17.42 -6.63 17.22
C LEU A 405 17.82 -6.49 18.70
N LYS A 406 17.50 -5.35 19.33
CA LYS A 406 17.76 -5.10 20.75
C LYS A 406 16.94 -6.03 21.64
N VAL A 407 15.65 -6.23 21.34
CA VAL A 407 14.81 -7.22 22.05
C VAL A 407 15.41 -8.62 21.94
N LYS A 408 15.84 -9.04 20.74
CA LYS A 408 16.49 -10.36 20.56
C LYS A 408 17.79 -10.49 21.34
N ALA A 409 18.61 -9.44 21.36
CA ALA A 409 19.85 -9.41 22.14
C ALA A 409 19.53 -9.53 23.65
N PHE A 410 18.58 -8.74 24.14
CA PHE A 410 18.11 -8.78 25.52
C PHE A 410 17.58 -10.16 25.91
N CYS A 411 16.71 -10.77 25.10
CA CYS A 411 16.21 -12.12 25.33
C CYS A 411 17.34 -13.16 25.37
N ASN A 412 18.37 -13.03 24.52
CA ASN A 412 19.53 -13.92 24.57
C ASN A 412 20.31 -13.76 25.89
N GLU A 413 20.46 -12.55 26.42
CA GLU A 413 21.16 -12.32 27.69
C GLU A 413 20.38 -12.84 28.89
N VAL A 414 19.08 -12.56 28.95
CA VAL A 414 18.24 -12.99 30.07
C VAL A 414 17.99 -14.50 30.03
N ILE A 415 17.62 -15.05 28.87
CA ILE A 415 17.17 -16.45 28.78
C ILE A 415 18.35 -17.41 28.59
N LYS A 416 19.30 -17.10 27.70
CA LYS A 416 20.40 -18.03 27.39
C LYS A 416 21.62 -17.83 28.27
N LYS A 417 22.00 -16.58 28.54
CA LYS A 417 23.13 -16.28 29.43
C LYS A 417 22.73 -16.22 30.90
N GLN A 418 21.43 -16.27 31.21
CA GLN A 418 20.90 -16.34 32.58
C GLN A 418 21.45 -15.23 33.49
N VAL A 419 21.63 -14.02 32.94
CA VAL A 419 22.24 -12.89 33.67
C VAL A 419 21.41 -12.48 34.90
N LEU A 420 20.11 -12.74 34.86
CA LEU A 420 19.18 -12.49 35.97
C LEU A 420 18.85 -13.75 36.78
N GLY A 421 19.62 -14.83 36.60
CA GLY A 421 19.36 -16.15 37.15
C GLY A 421 18.76 -17.12 36.13
N GLU A 422 18.56 -18.36 36.58
CA GLU A 422 18.01 -19.45 35.76
C GLU A 422 16.53 -19.20 35.43
N VAL A 423 16.19 -19.27 34.15
CA VAL A 423 14.82 -19.05 33.66
C VAL A 423 14.07 -20.39 33.58
N ALA A 424 13.21 -20.66 34.56
CA ALA A 424 12.38 -21.88 34.59
C ALA A 424 11.25 -21.87 33.53
N ALA A 425 10.64 -20.70 33.31
CA ALA A 425 9.63 -20.47 32.29
C ALA A 425 9.55 -18.97 31.94
N TYR A 426 9.09 -18.64 30.74
CA TYR A 426 8.81 -17.26 30.34
C TYR A 426 7.63 -17.20 29.37
N CYS A 427 6.92 -16.08 29.39
CA CYS A 427 5.92 -15.72 28.39
C CYS A 427 6.25 -14.33 27.84
N GLU A 428 6.09 -14.14 26.53
CA GLU A 428 6.27 -12.83 25.89
C GLU A 428 4.92 -12.34 25.38
N THR A 429 4.50 -11.18 25.86
CA THR A 429 3.30 -10.50 25.38
C THR A 429 3.72 -9.26 24.60
N GLY A 430 3.79 -9.38 23.27
CA GLY A 430 4.16 -8.27 22.39
C GLY A 430 3.68 -8.52 20.95
N PHE A 431 3.43 -7.44 20.20
CA PHE A 431 3.15 -7.55 18.78
C PHE A 431 4.42 -8.04 18.07
N ARG A 432 4.40 -9.28 17.57
CA ARG A 432 5.40 -9.74 16.60
C ARG A 432 5.23 -8.93 15.31
N LEU A 433 6.09 -7.91 15.12
CA LEU A 433 6.17 -7.09 13.90
C LEU A 433 6.66 -7.92 12.68
#